data_AF-A0A3A8H2T2-F1
#
_entry.id   AF-A0A3A8H2T2-F1
#
_cell.length_a   1.000
_cell.length_b   1.000
_cell.length_c   1.000
_cell.angle_alpha   90.00
_cell.angle_beta   90.00
_cell.angle_gamma   90.00
#
_symmetry.space_group_name_H-M   'P 1'
#
loop_
_entity.id
_entity.type
_entity.pdbx_description
1 polymer ?
#
loop_
_entity_poly.entity_id
_entity_poly.type
_entity_poly.pdbx_seq_one_letter_code
_entity_poly.pdbx_strand_id
1 'polypeptide(L)'
;MSTPDWSPFRDLARRVLREGAPLTLSDEVRTLMLRTAEEVSIADADAALSTSAGALALVQEAERRIAEGSNRLTDALHRMWSFQRQGDFDSARQQMRDVLAVEVVPYYRELALEQLSGMSDEP
;
A
#
# COMPACT_ATOMS: atom_id res chain seq x y z
N MET A 1 -3.35 -4.50 13.52
CA MET A 1 -2.43 -3.32 13.49
C MET A 1 -3.27 -2.04 13.38
N SER A 2 -2.74 -0.83 13.63
CA SER A 2 -3.52 0.41 13.38
C SER A 2 -3.51 0.75 11.89
N THR A 3 -4.67 1.16 11.34
CA THR A 3 -4.76 1.65 9.95
C THR A 3 -3.81 2.83 9.73
N PRO A 4 -2.89 2.78 8.76
CA PRO A 4 -2.00 3.90 8.44
C PRO A 4 -2.78 5.13 7.96
N ASP A 5 -2.40 6.31 8.44
CA ASP A 5 -2.87 7.57 7.86
C ASP A 5 -1.85 8.11 6.86
N TRP A 6 -2.15 7.88 5.59
CA TRP A 6 -1.36 8.39 4.46
C TRP A 6 -1.84 9.72 3.91
N SER A 7 -2.84 10.36 4.51
CA SER A 7 -3.37 11.64 4.01
C SER A 7 -2.29 12.72 3.91
N PRO A 8 -1.43 12.93 4.94
CA PRO A 8 -0.35 13.93 4.84
C PRO A 8 0.66 13.61 3.73
N PHE A 9 0.98 12.32 3.53
CA PHE A 9 1.87 11.90 2.46
C PHE A 9 1.23 12.10 1.08
N ARG A 10 -0.05 11.75 0.91
CA ARG A 10 -0.80 11.95 -0.35
C ARG A 10 -0.88 13.42 -0.73
N ASP A 11 -1.04 14.32 0.24
CA ASP A 11 -1.01 15.76 -0.01
C ASP A 11 0.38 16.26 -0.42
N LEU A 12 1.45 15.72 0.13
CA LEU A 12 2.81 15.99 -0.35
C LEU A 12 3.02 15.45 -1.78
N ALA A 13 2.70 14.18 -2.02
CA ALA A 13 2.88 13.51 -3.30
C ALA A 13 2.08 14.20 -4.42
N ARG A 14 0.83 14.61 -4.14
CA ARG A 14 0.01 15.37 -5.09
C ARG A 14 0.69 16.68 -5.49
N ARG A 15 1.15 17.47 -4.52
CA ARG A 15 1.83 18.75 -4.79
C ARG A 15 3.09 18.55 -5.63
N VAL A 16 3.92 17.58 -5.26
CA VAL A 16 5.20 17.33 -5.95
C VAL A 16 5.00 16.70 -7.33
N LEU A 17 4.22 15.63 -7.43
CA LEU A 17 4.12 14.82 -8.65
C LEU A 17 3.12 15.37 -9.67
N ARG A 18 2.06 16.05 -9.22
CA ARG A 18 0.97 16.53 -10.11
C ARG A 18 0.98 18.04 -10.29
N GLU A 19 1.26 18.79 -9.23
CA GLU A 19 1.24 20.26 -9.26
C GLU A 19 2.62 20.86 -9.58
N GLY A 20 3.68 20.04 -9.60
CA GLY A 20 5.04 20.46 -9.93
C GLY A 20 5.71 21.31 -8.84
N ALA A 21 5.21 21.28 -7.61
CA ALA A 21 5.83 21.99 -6.50
C ALA A 21 7.19 21.37 -6.16
N PRO A 22 8.20 22.19 -5.78
CA PRO A 22 9.50 21.68 -5.37
C PRO A 22 9.37 20.86 -4.09
N LEU A 23 10.09 19.73 -4.03
CA LEU A 23 10.20 18.91 -2.82
C LEU A 23 11.24 19.51 -1.87
N THR A 24 10.77 20.20 -0.83
CA THR A 24 11.61 20.74 0.24
C THR A 24 11.68 19.75 1.41
N LEU A 25 12.87 19.23 1.70
CA LEU A 25 13.11 18.26 2.78
C LEU A 25 13.34 18.96 4.12
N SER A 26 12.30 19.53 4.71
CA SER A 26 12.33 19.93 6.12
C SER A 26 12.37 18.69 7.04
N ASP A 27 12.70 18.88 8.32
CA ASP A 27 12.69 17.78 9.30
C ASP A 27 11.33 17.08 9.39
N GLU A 28 10.24 17.84 9.29
CA GLU A 28 8.87 17.30 9.25
C GLU A 28 8.61 16.45 8.00
N VAL A 29 9.01 16.94 6.82
CA VAL A 29 8.87 16.20 5.56
C VAL A 29 9.74 14.94 5.59
N ARG A 30 10.97 15.04 6.12
CA ARG A 30 11.87 13.89 6.26
C ARG A 30 11.26 12.83 7.17
N THR A 31 10.71 13.24 8.32
CA THR A 31 10.03 12.36 9.27
C THR A 31 8.81 11.68 8.63
N LEU A 32 7.99 12.45 7.90
CA LEU A 32 6.84 11.91 7.16
C LEU A 32 7.28 10.87 6.11
N MET A 33 8.31 11.19 5.32
CA MET A 33 8.81 10.32 4.26
C MET A 33 9.38 9.00 4.81
N LEU A 34 10.16 9.06 5.91
CA LEU A 34 10.72 7.86 6.53
C LEU A 34 9.62 6.97 7.13
N ARG A 35 8.65 7.57 7.84
CA ARG A 35 7.51 6.83 8.39
C ARG A 35 6.71 6.15 7.29
N THR A 36 6.37 6.87 6.23
CA THR A 36 5.63 6.28 5.11
C THR A 36 6.44 5.19 4.40
N ALA A 37 7.75 5.37 4.22
CA ALA A 37 8.61 4.35 3.63
C ALA A 37 8.58 3.05 4.44
N GLU A 38 8.64 3.12 5.78
CA GLU A 38 8.50 1.96 6.66
C GLU A 38 7.12 1.31 6.49
N GLU A 39 6.04 2.10 6.56
CA GLU A 39 4.64 1.65 6.42
C GLU A 39 4.38 0.94 5.08
N VAL A 40 5.11 1.30 4.02
CA VAL A 40 5.00 0.68 2.69
C VAL A 40 6.18 -0.24 2.33
N SER A 41 7.01 -0.58 3.31
CA SER A 41 8.16 -1.50 3.22
C SER A 41 9.21 -1.13 2.16
N ILE A 42 9.53 0.15 2.05
CA ILE A 42 10.65 0.66 1.24
C ILE A 42 11.90 0.75 2.12
N ALA A 43 12.97 0.06 1.70
CA ALA A 43 14.27 0.10 2.34
C ALA A 43 15.09 1.33 1.91
N ASP A 44 16.18 1.61 2.63
CA ASP A 44 17.18 2.64 2.29
C ASP A 44 16.62 4.06 2.09
N ALA A 45 15.47 4.37 2.69
CA ALA A 45 14.81 5.66 2.57
C ALA A 45 15.68 6.83 3.04
N ASP A 46 16.47 6.65 4.10
CA ASP A 46 17.44 7.64 4.58
C ASP A 46 18.49 8.02 3.53
N ALA A 47 19.01 7.03 2.81
CA ALA A 47 19.99 7.24 1.75
C ALA A 47 19.32 7.93 0.54
N ALA A 48 18.11 7.51 0.17
CA ALA A 48 17.34 8.15 -0.89
C ALA A 48 17.10 9.65 -0.61
N LEU A 49 16.80 10.02 0.64
CA LEU A 49 16.58 11.41 1.06
C LEU A 49 17.84 12.28 1.07
N SER A 50 19.02 11.72 0.81
CA SER A 50 20.28 12.48 0.74
C SER A 50 20.45 13.24 -0.58
N THR A 51 19.58 13.01 -1.57
CA THR A 51 19.61 13.71 -2.86
C THR A 51 18.20 14.09 -3.30
N SER A 52 18.06 15.18 -4.07
CA SER A 52 16.76 15.58 -4.61
C SER A 52 16.15 14.52 -5.53
N ALA A 53 16.97 13.86 -6.34
CA ALA A 53 16.52 12.80 -7.24
C ALA A 53 16.05 11.55 -6.47
N GLY A 54 16.82 11.13 -5.46
CA GLY A 54 16.44 10.00 -4.61
C GLY A 54 15.18 10.28 -3.79
N ALA A 55 15.04 11.51 -3.28
CA ALA A 55 13.84 11.91 -2.56
C ALA A 55 12.59 11.90 -3.45
N LEU A 56 12.71 12.38 -4.70
CA LEU A 56 11.62 12.30 -5.68
C LEU A 56 11.26 10.85 -6.01
N ALA A 57 12.26 10.00 -6.24
CA ALA A 57 12.04 8.58 -6.50
C ALA A 57 11.34 7.88 -5.32
N LEU A 58 11.68 8.25 -4.08
CA LEU A 58 11.02 7.73 -2.89
C LEU A 58 9.55 8.14 -2.82
N VAL A 59 9.20 9.40 -3.16
CA VAL A 59 7.80 9.85 -3.24
C VAL A 59 7.03 9.04 -4.28
N GLN A 60 7.62 8.82 -5.46
CA GLN A 60 6.99 8.06 -6.53
C GLN A 60 6.74 6.61 -6.14
N GLU A 61 7.74 5.93 -5.56
CA GLU A 61 7.61 4.52 -5.17
C GLU A 61 6.61 4.34 -4.02
N ALA A 62 6.61 5.24 -3.04
CA ALA A 62 5.64 5.19 -1.94
C ALA A 62 4.20 5.45 -2.44
N GLU A 63 4.00 6.44 -3.31
CA GLU A 63 2.69 6.69 -3.94
C GLU A 63 2.20 5.48 -4.74
N ARG A 64 3.10 4.89 -5.54
CA ARG A 64 2.83 3.72 -6.37
C ARG A 64 2.40 2.54 -5.50
N ARG A 65 3.13 2.21 -4.44
CA ARG A 65 2.78 1.09 -3.54
C ARG A 65 1.44 1.28 -2.86
N ILE A 66 1.14 2.50 -2.41
CA ILE A 66 -0.15 2.83 -1.81
C ILE A 66 -1.28 2.65 -2.84
N ALA A 67 -1.13 3.23 -4.03
CA ALA A 67 -2.16 3.19 -5.05
C ALA A 67 -2.38 1.76 -5.60
N GLU A 68 -1.31 1.08 -5.99
CA GLU A 68 -1.40 -0.28 -6.53
C GLU A 68 -1.90 -1.28 -5.50
N GLY A 69 -1.43 -1.22 -4.25
CA GLY A 69 -1.89 -2.12 -3.20
C GLY A 69 -3.37 -1.94 -2.88
N SER A 70 -3.84 -0.69 -2.80
CA SER A 70 -5.26 -0.36 -2.64
C SER A 70 -6.12 -0.96 -3.76
N ASN A 71 -5.70 -0.74 -5.01
CA ASN A 71 -6.44 -1.19 -6.19
C ASN A 71 -6.46 -2.72 -6.25
N ARG A 72 -5.31 -3.36 -6.06
CA ARG A 72 -5.17 -4.82 -6.07
C ARG A 72 -6.07 -5.47 -5.03
N LEU A 73 -6.06 -4.97 -3.80
CA LEU A 73 -6.90 -5.49 -2.73
C LEU A 73 -8.38 -5.29 -3.04
N THR A 74 -8.79 -4.07 -3.43
CA THR A 74 -10.18 -3.75 -3.76
C THR A 74 -10.73 -4.66 -4.87
N ASP A 75 -9.97 -4.83 -5.95
CA ASP A 75 -10.36 -5.70 -7.07
C ASP A 75 -10.48 -7.17 -6.65
N ALA A 76 -9.54 -7.65 -5.83
CA ALA A 76 -9.57 -9.02 -5.31
C ALA A 76 -10.77 -9.25 -4.39
N LEU A 77 -11.11 -8.29 -3.52
CA LEU A 77 -12.28 -8.35 -2.64
C LEU A 77 -13.59 -8.39 -3.44
N HIS A 78 -13.72 -7.56 -4.47
CA HIS A 78 -14.89 -7.60 -5.35
C HIS A 78 -15.08 -8.96 -6.01
N ARG A 79 -14.01 -9.57 -6.52
CA ARG A 79 -14.05 -10.92 -7.11
C ARG A 79 -14.34 -11.98 -6.05
N MET A 80 -13.70 -11.91 -4.89
CA MET A 80 -13.91 -12.81 -3.76
C MET A 80 -15.38 -12.86 -3.34
N TRP A 81 -16.01 -11.70 -3.08
CA TRP A 81 -17.43 -11.65 -2.72
C TRP A 81 -18.35 -12.18 -3.84
N SER A 82 -17.95 -12.01 -5.10
CA SER A 82 -18.70 -12.59 -6.22
C SER A 82 -18.68 -14.11 -6.20
N PHE A 83 -17.53 -14.73 -5.92
CA PHE A 83 -17.41 -16.17 -5.78
C PHE A 83 -18.14 -16.72 -4.56
N GLN A 84 -18.04 -16.04 -3.40
CA GLN A 84 -18.80 -16.42 -2.20
C GLN A 84 -20.31 -16.45 -2.45
N ARG A 85 -20.86 -15.45 -3.16
CA ARG A 85 -22.30 -15.43 -3.53
C ARG A 85 -22.71 -16.61 -4.42
N GLN A 86 -21.77 -17.22 -5.12
CA GLN A 86 -21.98 -18.40 -5.96
C GLN A 86 -21.71 -19.71 -5.21
N GLY A 87 -21.24 -19.65 -3.96
CA GLY A 87 -20.81 -20.81 -3.18
C GLY A 87 -19.43 -21.35 -3.54
N ASP A 88 -18.66 -20.63 -4.37
CA ASP A 88 -17.31 -21.02 -4.79
C ASP A 88 -16.25 -20.44 -3.83
N PHE A 89 -16.15 -21.02 -2.64
CA PHE A 89 -15.23 -20.54 -1.61
C PHE A 89 -13.76 -20.79 -1.96
N ASP A 90 -13.45 -21.80 -2.78
CA ASP A 90 -12.08 -22.05 -3.22
C ASP A 90 -11.56 -20.94 -4.13
N SER A 91 -12.36 -20.52 -5.12
CA SER A 91 -12.02 -19.37 -5.96
C SER A 91 -11.97 -18.07 -5.15
N ALA A 92 -12.84 -17.92 -4.14
CA ALA A 92 -12.81 -16.78 -3.23
C ALA A 92 -11.50 -16.72 -2.41
N ARG A 93 -11.10 -17.81 -1.76
CA ARG A 93 -9.82 -17.93 -1.03
C ARG A 93 -8.63 -17.70 -1.94
N GLN A 94 -8.70 -18.17 -3.19
CA GLN A 94 -7.64 -17.96 -4.16
C GLN A 94 -7.38 -16.47 -4.43
N GLN A 95 -8.43 -15.62 -4.48
CA GLN A 95 -8.24 -14.18 -4.64
C GLN A 95 -7.36 -13.56 -3.54
N MET A 96 -7.54 -13.98 -2.29
CA MET A 96 -6.71 -13.46 -1.17
C MET A 96 -5.30 -14.04 -1.21
N ARG A 97 -5.12 -15.31 -1.59
CA ARG A 97 -3.80 -15.93 -1.78
C ARG A 97 -3.00 -15.21 -2.87
N ASP A 98 -3.64 -14.83 -3.98
CA ASP A 98 -3.01 -14.11 -5.08
C ASP A 98 -2.53 -12.72 -4.64
N VAL A 99 -3.32 -12.00 -3.82
CA VAL A 99 -2.87 -10.75 -3.21
C VAL A 99 -1.64 -10.98 -2.34
N LEU A 100 -1.68 -11.98 -1.45
CA LEU A 100 -0.59 -12.28 -0.51
C LEU A 100 0.70 -12.72 -1.18
N ALA A 101 0.63 -13.27 -2.40
CA ALA A 101 1.80 -13.68 -3.16
C ALA A 101 2.63 -12.50 -3.67
N VAL A 102 2.02 -11.33 -3.90
CA VAL A 102 2.68 -10.18 -4.53
C VAL A 102 2.70 -8.91 -3.68
N GLU A 103 1.77 -8.79 -2.72
CA GLU A 103 1.66 -7.59 -1.89
C GLU A 103 2.83 -7.52 -0.90
N VAL A 104 3.47 -6.36 -0.84
CA VAL A 104 4.60 -6.08 0.05
C VAL A 104 4.22 -5.14 1.18
N VAL A 105 3.18 -4.33 1.03
CA VAL A 105 2.72 -3.37 2.04
C VAL A 105 2.05 -4.13 3.19
N PRO A 106 2.59 -4.08 4.42
CA PRO A 106 2.13 -4.90 5.54
C PRO A 106 0.64 -4.73 5.84
N TYR A 107 0.13 -3.50 5.77
CA TYR A 107 -1.27 -3.21 6.02
C TYR A 107 -2.22 -3.95 5.05
N TYR A 108 -1.93 -3.93 3.74
CA TYR A 108 -2.75 -4.62 2.76
C TYR A 108 -2.63 -6.15 2.86
N ARG A 109 -1.44 -6.67 3.23
CA ARG A 109 -1.27 -8.10 3.52
C ARG A 109 -2.12 -8.54 4.70
N GLU A 110 -2.16 -7.76 5.78
CA GLU A 110 -2.97 -8.06 6.96
C GLU A 110 -4.46 -8.15 6.60
N LEU A 111 -4.99 -7.16 5.87
CA LEU A 111 -6.38 -7.19 5.41
C LEU A 111 -6.70 -8.42 4.55
N ALA A 112 -5.80 -8.81 3.64
CA ALA A 112 -5.99 -10.02 2.84
C ALA A 112 -5.92 -11.30 3.70
N LEU A 113 -5.04 -11.35 4.70
CA LEU A 113 -4.96 -12.46 5.67
C LEU A 113 -6.23 -12.57 6.52
N GLU A 114 -6.78 -11.46 6.99
CA GLU A 114 -8.02 -11.43 7.77
C GLU A 114 -9.19 -12.01 6.96
N GLN A 115 -9.33 -11.59 5.70
CA GLN A 115 -10.37 -12.11 4.81
C GLN A 115 -10.18 -13.59 4.50
N LEU A 116 -8.94 -14.02 4.22
CA LEU A 116 -8.63 -15.42 3.98
C LEU A 116 -8.94 -16.29 5.21
N SER A 117 -8.54 -15.81 6.40
CA SER A 117 -8.75 -16.52 7.66
C SER A 117 -10.24 -16.62 8.00
N GLY A 118 -11.02 -15.57 7.72
CA GLY A 118 -12.47 -15.54 7.93
C GLY A 118 -13.24 -16.56 7.07
N MET A 119 -12.66 -17.04 5.97
CA MET A 119 -13.23 -18.10 5.13
C MET A 119 -12.77 -19.51 5.52
N SER A 120 -12.03 -19.70 6.61
CA SER A 120 -11.46 -21.02 6.96
C SER A 120 -12.51 -22.05 7.38
N ASP A 121 -13.63 -21.58 7.96
CA ASP A 121 -14.72 -22.44 8.43
C ASP A 121 -15.82 -22.68 7.38
N GLU A 122 -15.73 -22.01 6.23
CA GLU A 122 -16.65 -22.21 5.11
C GLU A 122 -16.31 -23.50 4.36
N PRO A 123 -17.29 -24.15 3.69
CA PRO A 123 -17.05 -25.35 2.89
C PRO A 123 -16.03 -25.20 1.75
#